data_AF-A0A846U5D0-F1
#
_entry.id   AF-A0A846U5D0-F1
#
_cell.length_a   1.000
_cell.length_b   1.000
_cell.length_c   1.000
_cell.angle_alpha   90.00
_cell.angle_beta   90.00
_cell.angle_gamma   90.00
#
_symmetry.space_group_name_H-M   'P 1'
#
loop_
_entity.id
_entity.type
_entity.pdbx_description
1 polymer ?
#
loop_
_entity_poly.entity_id
_entity_poly.type
_entity_poly.pdbx_seq_one_letter_code
_entity_poly.pdbx_strand_id
1 'polypeptide(L)' 'MTKITVTARKPRNPLVAPAHFRRAGSHQPGGTSRQDMRRALRRELDQLSPRLRHSP' A
#
# COMPACT_ATOMS: atom_id res chain seq x y z
N MET A 1 36.17 5.92 -38.73
CA MET A 1 35.20 5.49 -37.70
C MET A 1 34.70 6.74 -36.98
N THR A 2 33.51 7.23 -37.31
CA THR A 2 32.99 8.50 -36.78
C THR A 2 32.37 8.27 -35.41
N LYS A 3 32.96 8.90 -34.39
CA LYS A 3 32.47 8.85 -33.00
C LYS A 3 31.28 9.80 -32.86
N ILE A 4 30.09 9.26 -32.62
CA ILE A 4 28.89 10.06 -32.35
C ILE A 4 28.97 10.57 -30.91
N THR A 5 29.15 11.87 -30.73
CA THR A 5 29.14 12.53 -29.43
C THR A 5 27.72 12.97 -29.09
N VAL A 6 27.06 12.24 -28.18
CA VAL A 6 25.72 12.61 -27.70
C VAL A 6 25.87 13.55 -26.50
N THR A 7 25.42 14.79 -26.63
CA THR A 7 25.40 15.75 -25.52
C THR A 7 24.19 15.50 -24.63
N ALA A 8 24.42 15.17 -23.36
CA ALA A 8 23.36 15.00 -22.39
C ALA A 8 22.73 16.36 -22.08
N ARG A 9 21.56 16.64 -22.65
CA ARG A 9 20.80 17.86 -22.38
C ARG A 9 20.08 17.75 -21.04
N LYS A 10 19.92 18.88 -20.34
CA LYS A 10 19.05 18.95 -19.15
C LYS A 10 17.66 18.42 -19.51
N PRO A 11 17.05 17.55 -18.68
CA PRO A 11 15.70 17.05 -18.95
C PRO A 11 14.73 18.22 -18.95
N ARG A 12 13.87 18.28 -19.97
CA ARG A 12 12.83 19.33 -20.08
C ARG A 12 11.80 19.25 -18.94
N ASN A 13 11.64 18.07 -18.36
CA ASN A 13 10.78 17.83 -17.22
C ASN A 13 11.65 17.64 -15.96
N PRO A 14 11.59 18.56 -14.99
CA PRO A 14 12.39 18.48 -13.76
C PRO A 14 11.99 17.29 -12.87
N LEU A 15 10.80 16.70 -13.07
CA LEU A 15 10.31 15.56 -12.31
C LEU A 15 10.84 14.20 -12.82
N VAL A 16 11.44 14.16 -14.01
CA VAL A 16 11.97 12.90 -14.59
C VAL A 16 13.15 12.36 -13.79
N ALA A 17 14.09 13.22 -13.39
CA ALA A 17 15.22 12.82 -12.58
C ALA A 17 14.79 12.17 -11.25
N PRO A 18 13.97 12.81 -10.38
CA PRO A 18 13.50 12.17 -9.15
C PRO A 18 12.60 10.96 -9.40
N ALA A 19 11.85 10.91 -10.51
CA ALA A 19 11.04 9.74 -10.86
C ALA A 19 11.88 8.48 -11.16
N HIS A 20 13.06 8.62 -11.78
CA HIS A 20 13.99 7.50 -11.98
C HIS A 20 14.54 6.95 -10.66
N PHE A 21 14.68 7.79 -9.64
CA PHE A 21 15.15 7.39 -8.32
C PHE A 21 14.03 6.95 -7.37
N ARG A 22 12.75 7.16 -7.74
CA ARG A 22 11.61 6.64 -6.98
C ARG A 22 11.62 5.12 -7.05
N ARG A 23 12.15 4.50 -6.00
CA ARG A 23 11.92 3.08 -5.74
C ARG A 23 10.48 2.92 -5.29
N ALA A 24 9.75 1.99 -5.89
CA ALA A 24 8.55 1.49 -5.26
C ALA A 24 8.94 1.00 -3.86
N GLY A 25 8.20 1.43 -2.84
CA GLY A 25 8.38 0.88 -1.49
C GLY A 25 8.27 -0.64 -1.53
N SER A 26 8.78 -1.32 -0.51
CA SER A 26 8.57 -2.76 -0.39
C SER A 26 7.08 -3.05 -0.41
N HIS A 27 6.62 -3.76 -1.44
CA HIS A 27 5.26 -4.29 -1.49
C HIS A 27 5.17 -5.43 -0.47
N GLN A 28 5.09 -5.07 0.81
CA GLN A 28 4.71 -6.01 1.85
C GLN A 28 3.31 -6.52 1.51
N PRO A 29 3.01 -7.82 1.63
CA PRO A 29 1.65 -8.32 1.60
C PRO A 29 0.89 -7.72 2.79
N GLY A 30 0.38 -6.50 2.60
CA GLY A 30 -0.41 -5.77 3.58
C GLY A 30 -1.79 -6.41 3.63
N GLY A 31 -2.03 -7.24 4.63
CA GLY A 31 -3.32 -7.94 4.72
C GLY A 31 -3.72 -8.52 6.06
N THR A 32 -2.88 -8.52 7.08
CA THR A 32 -3.24 -9.10 8.39
C THR A 32 -4.18 -8.17 9.16
N SER A 33 -3.80 -6.90 9.34
CA SER A 33 -4.57 -5.96 10.18
C SER A 33 -6.06 -5.86 9.82
N ARG A 34 -6.43 -5.71 8.54
CA ARG A 34 -7.84 -5.64 8.15
C ARG A 34 -8.59 -6.96 8.39
N GLN A 35 -7.94 -8.10 8.12
CA GLN A 35 -8.54 -9.41 8.34
C GLN A 35 -8.68 -9.73 9.83
N ASP A 36 -7.68 -9.36 10.64
CA ASP A 36 -7.66 -9.54 12.08
C ASP A 36 -8.73 -8.68 12.75
N MET A 37 -8.85 -7.40 12.36
CA MET A 37 -9.93 -6.52 12.83
C MET A 37 -11.31 -7.07 12.48
N ARG A 38 -11.49 -7.59 11.25
CA ARG A 38 -12.76 -8.21 10.83
C ARG A 38 -13.08 -9.46 11.65
N ARG A 39 -12.07 -10.30 11.95
CA ARG A 39 -12.24 -11.50 12.78
C ARG A 39 -12.56 -11.15 14.24
N ALA A 40 -11.89 -10.14 14.79
CA ALA A 40 -12.15 -9.63 16.14
C ALA A 40 -13.60 -9.12 16.26
N LEU A 41 -14.03 -8.26 15.33
CA LEU A 41 -15.40 -7.73 15.30
C LEU A 41 -16.46 -8.84 15.22
N ARG A 42 -16.22 -9.88 14.39
CA ARG A 42 -17.13 -11.02 14.26
C ARG A 42 -17.32 -11.73 15.61
N ARG A 43 -16.21 -11.99 16.33
CA ARG A 43 -16.23 -12.65 17.64
C ARG A 43 -16.98 -11.84 18.69
N GLU A 44 -16.82 -10.51 18.69
CA GLU A 44 -17.52 -9.64 19.64
C GLU A 44 -19.04 -9.65 19.40
N LEU A 45 -19.47 -9.57 18.13
CA LEU A 45 -20.88 -9.64 17.77
C LEU A 45 -21.50 -11.00 18.13
N ASP A 46 -20.79 -12.09 17.87
CA ASP A 46 -21.24 -13.45 18.21
C ASP A 46 -21.39 -13.62 19.74
N GLN A 47 -20.56 -12.97 20.55
CA GLN A 47 -20.69 -12.97 22.02
C GLN A 47 -21.83 -12.10 22.54
N LEU A 48 -22.13 -10.99 21.85
CA LEU A 48 -23.23 -10.09 22.22
C LEU A 48 -24.60 -10.63 21.78
N SER A 49 -24.66 -11.39 20.69
CA SER A 49 -25.92 -11.88 20.12
C SER A 49 -26.79 -12.72 21.08
N PRO A 50 -26.24 -13.67 21.87
CA PRO A 50 -26.99 -14.39 22.91
C PRO A 50 -27.41 -13.48 24.07
N ARG A 51 -26.56 -12.51 24.45
CA ARG A 51 -26.86 -11.58 25.55
C ARG A 51 -28.04 -10.66 25.22
N LEU A 52 -28.14 -10.21 23.97
CA LEU A 52 -29.25 -9.38 23.50
C LEU A 52 -30.55 -10.19 23.34
N ARG A 53 -30.47 -11.49 23.04
CA ARG A 53 -31.64 -12.38 22.92
C ARG A 53 -32.33 -12.69 24.26
N HIS A 54 -31.63 -12.52 25.38
CA HIS A 54 -32.12 -12.81 26.72
C HIS A 54 -32.24 -11.56 27.60
N SER A 55 -32.27 -10.37 26.99
CA SER A 55 -32.71 -9.16 27.70
C SER A 55 -34.21 -9.30 28.01
N PRO A 56 -34.65 -9.10 29.26
CA PRO A 56 -36.08 -9.05 29.60
C PRO A 56 -36.78 -7.92 28.85
#